data_AF-A0A3D3RP85-F1
#
_entry.id   AF-A0A3D3RP85-F1
#
_cell.length_a   1.000
_cell.length_b   1.000
_cell.length_c   1.000
_cell.angle_alpha   90.00
_cell.angle_beta   90.00
_cell.angle_gamma   90.00
#
_symmetry.space_group_name_H-M   'P 1'
#
loop_
_entity.id
_entity.type
_entity.pdbx_description
1 polymer ?
#
loop_
_entity_poly.entity_id
_entity_poly.type
_entity_poly.pdbx_seq_one_letter_code
_entity_poly.pdbx_strand_id
1 'polypeptide(L)'
;MEFLERVFHLKEHKTDVKTEVIAGITTFMAMAYILAVNPSILKDAGMDSGAVFTATALAALVGTLLMVVLANYPFVLAPGMGLNAYFAYTVCGNMGYSWEVALAAVFIEGIVFIILSMTSVREAIFNAIPMTLKYAVTTGIGLFITFLGLKNANLVVPDNSTYVAVYSFKDAIA
;
A
#
# COMPACT_ATOMS: atom_id res chain seq x y z
N MET A 1 9.37 28.76 -16.26
CA MET A 1 7.92 28.65 -16.01
C MET A 1 7.16 28.14 -17.23
N GLU A 2 7.49 28.56 -18.45
CA GLU A 2 6.80 28.06 -19.65
C GLU A 2 6.87 26.55 -19.88
N PHE A 3 7.98 25.88 -19.51
CA PHE A 3 8.06 24.41 -19.59
C PHE A 3 7.05 23.71 -18.67
N LEU A 4 6.93 24.17 -17.42
CA LEU A 4 5.98 23.60 -16.46
C LEU A 4 4.53 23.84 -16.89
N GLU A 5 4.24 25.01 -17.45
CA GLU A 5 2.93 25.31 -18.01
C GLU A 5 2.61 24.43 -19.22
N ARG A 6 3.59 24.22 -20.12
CA ARG A 6 3.41 23.42 -21.34
C ARG A 6 3.25 21.92 -21.07
N VAL A 7 3.85 21.42 -19.99
CA VAL A 7 3.80 20.00 -19.64
C VAL A 7 2.66 19.72 -18.66
N PHE A 8 2.53 20.51 -17.59
CA PHE A 8 1.59 20.24 -16.49
C PHE A 8 0.34 21.12 -16.50
N HIS A 9 0.20 22.06 -17.44
CA HIS A 9 -1.04 22.84 -17.64
C HIS A 9 -1.55 23.50 -16.35
N LEU A 10 -0.64 24.09 -15.55
CA LEU A 10 -0.92 24.54 -14.19
C LEU A 10 -2.04 25.60 -14.14
N LYS A 11 -2.11 26.52 -15.10
CA LYS A 11 -3.20 27.52 -15.14
C LYS A 11 -4.55 26.88 -15.49
N GLU A 12 -4.56 25.87 -16.35
CA GLU A 12 -5.77 25.12 -16.69
C GLU A 12 -6.31 24.36 -15.46
N HIS A 13 -5.40 23.82 -14.66
CA HIS A 13 -5.72 23.18 -13.37
C HIS A 13 -5.89 24.17 -12.20
N LYS A 14 -5.79 25.48 -12.45
CA LYS A 14 -5.93 26.55 -11.46
C LYS A 14 -5.02 26.38 -10.24
N THR A 15 -3.80 25.89 -10.46
CA THR A 15 -2.78 25.65 -9.42
C THR A 15 -1.50 26.45 -9.70
N ASP A 16 -0.57 26.44 -8.76
CA ASP A 16 0.74 27.08 -8.88
C ASP A 16 1.85 26.17 -8.32
N VAL A 17 3.11 26.47 -8.68
CA VAL A 17 4.27 25.64 -8.32
C VAL A 17 4.44 25.49 -6.80
N LYS A 18 4.13 26.53 -6.02
CA LYS A 18 4.25 26.47 -4.56
C LYS A 18 3.21 25.51 -4.00
N THR A 19 1.98 25.58 -4.50
CA THR A 19 0.88 24.70 -4.12
C THR A 19 1.21 23.24 -4.45
N GLU A 20 1.71 22.96 -5.66
CA GLU A 20 2.10 21.61 -6.08
C GLU A 20 3.25 21.03 -5.24
N VAL A 21 4.26 21.84 -4.91
CA VAL A 21 5.37 21.38 -4.04
C VAL A 21 4.87 21.06 -2.64
N ILE A 22 4.01 21.90 -2.06
CA ILE A 22 3.43 21.63 -0.74
C ILE A 22 2.52 20.40 -0.78
N ALA A 23 1.71 20.24 -1.83
CA ALA A 23 0.87 19.07 -2.02
C ALA A 23 1.72 17.78 -2.14
N GLY A 24 2.81 17.82 -2.91
CA GLY A 24 3.75 16.72 -3.03
C GLY A 24 4.39 16.33 -1.70
N ILE A 25 4.87 17.31 -0.93
CA ILE A 25 5.44 17.05 0.42
C ILE A 25 4.37 16.48 1.36
N THR A 26 3.16 17.04 1.34
CA THR A 26 2.05 16.58 2.19
C THR A 26 1.69 15.13 1.88
N THR A 27 1.56 14.80 0.59
CA THR A 27 1.27 13.45 0.13
C THR A 27 2.41 12.49 0.47
N PHE A 28 3.68 12.90 0.30
CA PHE A 28 4.83 12.11 0.73
C PHE A 28 4.78 11.79 2.22
N MET A 29 4.56 12.79 3.06
CA MET A 29 4.46 12.60 4.52
C MET A 29 3.29 11.68 4.90
N ALA A 30 2.15 11.79 4.21
CA ALA A 30 0.99 10.93 4.45
C ALA A 30 1.27 9.44 4.16
N MET A 31 2.19 9.13 3.25
CA MET A 31 2.54 7.75 2.88
C MET A 31 3.89 7.29 3.41
N ALA A 32 4.69 8.17 4.01
CA ALA A 32 6.03 7.85 4.51
C ALA A 32 6.04 6.67 5.49
N TYR A 33 4.94 6.45 6.23
CA TYR A 33 4.79 5.31 7.12
C TYR A 33 4.96 3.96 6.40
N ILE A 34 4.65 3.87 5.10
CA ILE A 34 4.81 2.65 4.29
C ILE A 34 6.27 2.20 4.28
N LEU A 35 7.22 3.13 4.31
CA LEU A 35 8.65 2.81 4.36
C LEU A 35 9.06 2.12 5.66
N ALA A 36 8.33 2.31 6.76
CA ALA A 36 8.57 1.60 8.01
C ALA A 36 7.73 0.31 8.11
N VAL A 37 6.45 0.39 7.74
CA VAL A 37 5.49 -0.69 7.96
C VAL A 37 5.62 -1.81 6.93
N ASN A 38 5.95 -1.49 5.67
CA ASN A 38 6.09 -2.53 4.65
C ASN A 38 7.25 -3.49 4.96
N PRO A 39 8.46 -3.02 5.29
CA PRO A 39 9.54 -3.90 5.74
C PRO A 39 9.19 -4.71 6.99
N SER A 40 8.45 -4.15 7.95
CA SER A 40 8.07 -4.91 9.16
C SER A 40 7.14 -6.06 8.83
N ILE A 41 6.17 -5.87 7.93
CA ILE A 41 5.22 -6.91 7.54
C ILE A 41 5.92 -8.00 6.70
N LEU A 42 6.71 -7.59 5.70
CA LEU A 42 7.35 -8.55 4.79
C LEU A 42 8.53 -9.29 5.43
N LYS A 43 9.14 -8.71 6.48
CA LYS A 43 10.11 -9.44 7.33
C LYS A 43 9.48 -10.67 7.97
N ASP A 44 8.22 -10.59 8.41
CA ASP A 44 7.51 -11.72 8.99
C ASP A 44 7.29 -12.87 7.98
N ALA A 45 7.32 -12.56 6.67
CA ALA A 45 7.30 -13.55 5.59
C ALA A 45 8.70 -14.13 5.25
N GLY A 46 9.76 -13.65 5.90
CA GLY A 46 11.14 -14.10 5.69
C GLY A 46 11.99 -13.21 4.78
N MET A 47 11.51 -12.04 4.38
CA MET A 47 12.26 -11.11 3.51
C MET A 47 13.22 -10.22 4.31
N ASP A 48 14.35 -9.83 3.70
CA ASP A 48 15.27 -8.86 4.31
C ASP A 48 14.65 -7.46 4.37
N SER A 49 14.59 -6.88 5.57
CA SER A 49 13.94 -5.57 5.78
C SER A 49 14.65 -4.43 5.05
N GLY A 50 15.99 -4.47 4.96
CA GLY A 50 16.75 -3.42 4.27
C GLY A 50 16.52 -3.45 2.76
N ALA A 51 16.58 -4.63 2.17
CA ALA A 51 16.29 -4.85 0.75
C ALA A 51 14.84 -4.46 0.42
N VAL A 52 13.87 -4.85 1.25
CA VAL A 52 12.45 -4.48 1.06
C VAL A 52 12.25 -2.97 1.17
N PHE A 53 12.90 -2.30 2.13
CA PHE A 53 12.85 -0.85 2.26
C PHE A 53 13.29 -0.17 0.96
N THR A 54 14.49 -0.53 0.48
CA THR A 54 15.06 0.06 -0.73
C THR A 54 14.23 -0.26 -1.96
N ALA A 55 13.77 -1.50 -2.11
CA ALA A 55 12.92 -1.92 -3.22
C ALA A 55 11.59 -1.16 -3.23
N THR A 56 10.98 -0.96 -2.06
CA THR A 56 9.71 -0.22 -1.92
C THR A 56 9.89 1.24 -2.30
N ALA A 57 10.92 1.91 -1.78
CA ALA A 57 11.20 3.30 -2.08
C ALA A 57 11.48 3.51 -3.59
N LEU A 58 12.29 2.62 -4.18
CA LEU A 58 12.63 2.70 -5.59
C LEU A 58 11.43 2.39 -6.49
N ALA A 59 10.65 1.36 -6.18
CA ALA A 59 9.45 1.01 -6.95
C ALA A 59 8.39 2.11 -6.88
N ALA A 60 8.16 2.71 -5.71
CA ALA A 60 7.24 3.83 -5.55
C ALA A 60 7.70 5.08 -6.31
N LEU A 61 9.01 5.37 -6.29
CA LEU A 61 9.60 6.46 -7.05
C LEU A 61 9.41 6.24 -8.56
N VAL A 62 9.78 5.07 -9.07
CA VAL A 62 9.66 4.73 -10.50
C VAL A 62 8.19 4.74 -10.92
N GLY A 63 7.29 4.11 -10.16
CA GLY A 63 5.86 4.09 -10.47
C GLY A 63 5.24 5.49 -10.50
N THR A 64 5.59 6.33 -9.53
CA THR A 64 5.10 7.72 -9.48
C THR A 64 5.67 8.55 -10.63
N LEU A 65 6.95 8.38 -10.97
CA LEU A 65 7.55 9.06 -12.13
C LEU A 65 6.90 8.63 -13.45
N LEU A 66 6.56 7.35 -13.61
CA LEU A 66 5.83 6.86 -14.79
C LEU A 66 4.44 7.52 -14.90
N MET A 67 3.73 7.71 -13.79
CA MET A 67 2.45 8.45 -13.80
C MET A 67 2.61 9.90 -14.24
N VAL A 68 3.67 10.56 -13.78
CA VAL A 68 3.98 11.94 -14.15
C VAL A 68 4.34 12.05 -15.63
N VAL A 69 5.20 11.16 -16.15
CA VAL A 69 5.73 11.27 -17.51
C VAL A 69 4.77 10.74 -18.57
N LEU A 70 4.08 9.62 -18.31
CA LEU A 70 3.24 8.95 -19.31
C LEU A 70 1.78 9.39 -19.26
N ALA A 71 1.25 9.61 -18.05
CA ALA A 71 -0.18 9.86 -17.85
C ALA A 71 -0.49 11.32 -17.47
N ASN A 72 0.52 12.08 -17.03
CA ASN A 72 0.39 13.45 -16.55
C ASN A 72 -0.73 13.62 -15.52
N TYR A 73 -0.86 12.64 -14.61
CA TYR A 73 -1.85 12.66 -13.54
C TYR A 73 -1.19 12.81 -12.16
N PRO A 74 -1.81 13.56 -11.23
CA PRO A 74 -1.29 13.81 -9.89
C PRO A 74 -1.55 12.61 -8.94
N PHE A 75 -1.17 11.41 -9.35
CA PHE A 75 -1.30 10.20 -8.55
C PHE A 75 0.06 9.71 -8.08
N VAL A 76 0.17 9.47 -6.78
CA VAL A 76 1.34 8.80 -6.19
C VAL A 76 1.04 7.33 -6.05
N LEU A 77 1.98 6.50 -6.49
CA LEU A 77 1.86 5.05 -6.44
C LEU A 77 2.75 4.49 -5.34
N ALA A 78 2.12 3.73 -4.44
CA ALA A 78 2.76 3.05 -3.33
C ALA A 78 2.09 1.68 -3.13
N PRO A 79 2.75 0.72 -2.48
CA PRO A 79 2.17 -0.61 -2.29
C PRO A 79 0.92 -0.55 -1.40
N GLY A 80 -0.08 -1.38 -1.77
CA GLY A 80 -1.32 -1.51 -1.01
C GLY A 80 -1.11 -2.31 0.28
N MET A 81 -1.15 -1.63 1.42
CA MET A 81 -0.82 -2.23 2.72
C MET A 81 -1.69 -3.44 3.10
N GLY A 82 -2.97 -3.47 2.68
CA GLY A 82 -3.85 -4.61 2.94
C GLY A 82 -3.43 -5.89 2.23
N LEU A 83 -2.98 -5.74 0.97
CA LEU A 83 -2.50 -6.87 0.18
C LEU A 83 -1.17 -7.41 0.72
N ASN A 84 -0.30 -6.55 1.24
CA ASN A 84 0.95 -6.97 1.86
C ASN A 84 0.71 -7.76 3.15
N ALA A 85 -0.28 -7.36 3.95
CA ALA A 85 -0.65 -8.11 5.15
C ALA A 85 -1.29 -9.46 4.81
N TYR A 86 -2.12 -9.53 3.77
CA TYR A 86 -2.63 -10.80 3.25
C TYR A 86 -1.50 -11.70 2.73
N PHE A 87 -0.57 -11.14 1.95
CA PHE A 87 0.62 -11.82 1.43
C PHE A 87 1.46 -12.44 2.56
N ALA A 88 1.82 -11.65 3.57
CA ALA A 88 2.72 -12.10 4.63
C ALA A 88 2.03 -13.10 5.58
N TYR A 89 0.86 -12.75 6.10
CA TYR A 89 0.24 -13.55 7.17
C TYR A 89 -0.63 -14.69 6.65
N THR A 90 -1.27 -14.53 5.51
CA THR A 90 -2.15 -15.58 4.96
C THR A 90 -1.39 -16.49 4.00
N VAL A 91 -0.77 -15.95 2.96
CA VAL A 91 -0.12 -16.76 1.92
C VAL A 91 1.18 -17.37 2.43
N CYS A 92 2.07 -16.56 3.00
CA CYS A 92 3.35 -17.07 3.51
C CYS A 92 3.20 -17.73 4.88
N GLY A 93 2.42 -17.11 5.78
CA GLY A 93 2.14 -17.64 7.12
C GLY A 93 1.21 -18.86 7.11
N ASN A 94 -0.10 -18.64 7.01
CA ASN A 94 -1.10 -19.71 7.19
C ASN A 94 -1.06 -20.80 6.12
N MET A 95 -0.82 -20.45 4.86
CA MET A 95 -0.76 -21.41 3.75
C MET A 95 0.64 -22.02 3.57
N GLY A 96 1.66 -21.45 4.22
CA GLY A 96 3.02 -22.00 4.24
C GLY A 96 3.80 -21.89 2.92
N TYR A 97 3.38 -21.04 1.99
CA TYR A 97 4.14 -20.81 0.75
C TYR A 97 5.39 -19.97 1.01
N SER A 98 6.45 -20.19 0.23
CA SER A 98 7.61 -19.30 0.30
C SER A 98 7.30 -17.95 -0.33
N TRP A 99 7.94 -16.89 0.17
CA TRP A 99 7.72 -15.53 -0.30
C TRP A 99 8.14 -15.36 -1.78
N GLU A 100 9.08 -16.16 -2.28
CA GLU A 100 9.49 -16.18 -3.68
C GLU A 100 8.36 -16.69 -4.59
N VAL A 101 7.69 -17.79 -4.18
CA VAL A 101 6.55 -18.35 -4.91
C VAL A 101 5.38 -17.38 -4.89
N ALA A 102 5.12 -16.76 -3.74
CA ALA A 102 4.07 -15.76 -3.63
C ALA A 102 4.36 -14.52 -4.50
N LEU A 103 5.62 -14.04 -4.57
CA LEU A 103 6.01 -12.94 -5.46
C LEU A 103 5.89 -13.33 -6.94
N ALA A 104 6.20 -14.57 -7.32
CA ALA A 104 5.99 -15.05 -8.68
C ALA A 104 4.50 -15.03 -9.05
N ALA A 105 3.61 -15.39 -8.12
CA ALA A 105 2.17 -15.29 -8.31
C ALA A 105 1.72 -13.82 -8.49
N VAL A 106 2.25 -12.89 -7.68
CA VAL A 106 1.97 -11.45 -7.83
C VAL A 106 2.46 -10.91 -9.18
N PHE A 107 3.63 -11.36 -9.65
CA PHE A 107 4.14 -10.97 -10.96
C PHE A 107 3.24 -11.47 -12.11
N ILE A 108 2.79 -12.72 -12.04
CA ILE A 108 1.85 -13.29 -13.01
C ILE A 108 0.50 -12.55 -12.95
N GLU A 109 0.00 -12.25 -11.76
CA GLU A 109 -1.22 -11.47 -11.56
C GLU A 109 -1.11 -10.10 -12.22
N GLY A 110 0.04 -9.41 -12.09
CA GLY A 110 0.30 -8.14 -12.77
C GLY A 110 0.24 -8.24 -14.30
N ILE A 111 0.80 -9.31 -14.90
CA ILE A 111 0.70 -9.56 -16.35
C ILE A 111 -0.76 -9.80 -16.75
N VAL A 112 -1.49 -10.63 -16.00
CA VAL A 112 -2.91 -10.90 -16.24
C VAL A 112 -3.71 -9.61 -16.13
N PHE A 113 -3.42 -8.77 -15.14
CA PHE A 113 -4.09 -7.49 -14.92
C PHE A 113 -3.84 -6.50 -16.06
N ILE A 114 -2.62 -6.45 -16.62
CA ILE A 114 -2.31 -5.65 -17.81
C ILE A 114 -3.14 -6.12 -19.01
N ILE A 115 -3.20 -7.44 -19.25
CA ILE A 115 -3.99 -8.01 -20.34
C ILE A 115 -5.47 -7.69 -20.17
N LEU A 116 -6.01 -7.88 -18.96
CA LEU A 116 -7.40 -7.57 -18.65
C LEU A 116 -7.69 -6.08 -18.79
N SER A 117 -6.75 -5.19 -18.47
CA SER A 117 -6.90 -3.73 -18.59
C SER A 117 -6.99 -3.26 -20.04
N MET A 118 -6.46 -4.02 -21.00
CA MET A 118 -6.66 -3.76 -22.44
C MET A 118 -8.06 -4.17 -22.93
N THR A 119 -8.85 -4.83 -22.08
CA THR A 119 -10.20 -5.32 -22.40
C THR A 119 -11.26 -4.70 -21.47
N SER A 120 -12.53 -4.78 -21.83
CA SER A 120 -13.64 -4.31 -20.98
C SER A 120 -13.94 -5.23 -19.79
N VAL A 121 -13.24 -6.36 -19.68
CA VAL A 121 -13.50 -7.39 -18.65
C VAL A 121 -13.26 -6.84 -17.24
N ARG A 122 -12.27 -5.95 -17.07
CA ARG A 122 -12.01 -5.28 -15.79
C ARG A 122 -13.25 -4.56 -15.27
N GLU A 123 -13.90 -3.76 -16.12
CA GLU A 123 -15.11 -3.02 -15.73
C GLU A 123 -16.28 -3.95 -15.43
N ALA A 124 -16.45 -5.03 -16.21
CA ALA A 124 -17.48 -6.02 -15.96
C ALA A 124 -17.32 -6.69 -14.58
N ILE A 125 -16.09 -7.05 -14.20
CA ILE A 125 -15.80 -7.61 -12.87
C ILE A 125 -16.11 -6.57 -11.78
N PHE A 126 -15.63 -5.34 -11.94
CA PHE A 126 -15.89 -4.27 -10.96
C PHE A 126 -17.38 -3.96 -10.82
N ASN A 127 -18.16 -4.01 -11.89
CA ASN A 127 -19.60 -3.77 -11.87
C ASN A 127 -20.39 -4.95 -11.27
N ALA A 128 -19.86 -6.17 -11.36
CA ALA A 128 -20.46 -7.34 -10.75
C ALA A 128 -20.36 -7.36 -9.21
N ILE A 129 -19.36 -6.67 -8.63
CA ILE A 129 -19.17 -6.63 -7.18
C ILE A 129 -20.16 -5.62 -6.55
N PRO A 130 -21.08 -6.08 -5.67
CA PRO A 130 -22.01 -5.22 -4.95
C PRO A 130 -21.30 -4.12 -4.17
N MET A 131 -21.90 -2.93 -4.12
CA MET A 131 -21.29 -1.77 -3.45
C MET A 131 -21.06 -2.00 -1.96
N THR A 132 -21.94 -2.78 -1.31
CA THR A 132 -21.78 -3.22 0.08
C THR A 132 -20.50 -4.02 0.30
N LEU A 133 -20.14 -4.91 -0.63
CA LEU A 133 -18.90 -5.69 -0.55
C LEU A 133 -17.67 -4.81 -0.74
N LYS A 134 -17.72 -3.85 -1.67
CA LYS A 134 -16.62 -2.89 -1.88
C LYS A 134 -16.33 -2.09 -0.62
N TYR A 135 -17.36 -1.61 0.09
CA TYR A 135 -17.19 -0.91 1.38
C TYR A 135 -16.73 -1.83 2.51
N ALA A 136 -17.28 -3.05 2.60
CA ALA A 136 -16.87 -4.00 3.63
C ALA A 136 -15.38 -4.36 3.52
N VAL A 137 -14.87 -4.55 2.29
CA VAL A 137 -13.46 -4.88 2.04
C VAL A 137 -12.54 -3.74 2.48
N THR A 138 -12.84 -2.48 2.13
CA THR A 138 -12.00 -1.34 2.53
C THR A 138 -11.99 -1.13 4.04
N THR A 139 -13.16 -1.20 4.70
CA THR A 139 -13.25 -1.10 6.16
C THR A 139 -12.54 -2.27 6.86
N GLY A 140 -12.71 -3.50 6.36
CA GLY A 140 -12.07 -4.69 6.93
C GLY A 140 -10.55 -4.63 6.88
N ILE A 141 -9.99 -4.23 5.73
CA ILE A 141 -8.54 -4.03 5.59
C ILE A 141 -8.03 -2.94 6.53
N GLY A 142 -8.76 -1.82 6.64
CA GLY A 142 -8.41 -0.73 7.56
C GLY A 142 -8.34 -1.20 9.01
N LEU A 143 -9.40 -1.86 9.49
CA LEU A 143 -9.45 -2.42 10.84
C LEU A 143 -8.37 -3.48 11.08
N PHE A 144 -8.06 -4.30 10.08
CA PHE A 144 -6.99 -5.30 10.18
C PHE A 144 -5.61 -4.67 10.32
N ILE A 145 -5.30 -3.64 9.54
CA ILE A 145 -4.03 -2.90 9.65
C ILE A 145 -3.96 -2.16 11.00
N THR A 146 -5.07 -1.56 11.46
CA THR A 146 -5.14 -0.94 12.79
C THR A 146 -4.83 -1.96 13.89
N PHE A 147 -5.45 -3.14 13.84
CA PHE A 147 -5.20 -4.21 14.81
C PHE A 147 -3.73 -4.66 14.81
N LEU A 148 -3.14 -4.84 13.63
CA LEU A 148 -1.73 -5.20 13.51
C LEU A 148 -0.80 -4.11 14.08
N GLY A 149 -1.12 -2.85 13.85
CA GLY A 149 -0.39 -1.72 14.44
C GLY A 149 -0.46 -1.72 15.97
N LEU A 150 -1.64 -1.94 16.54
CA LEU A 150 -1.83 -2.04 17.99
C LEU A 150 -1.07 -3.24 18.59
N LYS A 151 -1.07 -4.37 17.90
CA LYS A 151 -0.30 -5.57 18.29
C LYS A 151 1.21 -5.29 18.27
N ASN A 152 1.73 -4.72 17.19
CA ASN A 152 3.16 -4.45 17.03
C ASN A 152 3.66 -3.35 17.98
N ALA A 153 2.78 -2.45 18.42
CA ALA A 153 3.06 -1.46 19.46
C ALA A 153 2.91 -2.02 20.90
N ASN A 154 2.67 -3.33 21.04
CA ASN A 154 2.36 -3.99 22.32
C ASN A 154 1.19 -3.36 23.08
N LEU A 155 0.26 -2.68 22.41
CA LEU A 155 -0.96 -2.13 23.04
C LEU A 155 -2.07 -3.19 23.13
N VAL A 156 -1.98 -4.20 22.26
CA VAL A 156 -2.83 -5.37 22.25
C VAL A 156 -1.96 -6.60 22.46
N VAL A 157 -2.19 -7.31 23.55
CA VAL A 157 -1.48 -8.56 23.88
C VAL A 157 -2.42 -9.76 23.76
N PRO A 158 -1.88 -10.92 23.34
CA PRO A 158 -2.67 -12.15 23.32
C PRO A 158 -3.06 -12.54 24.75
N ASP A 159 -4.35 -12.80 24.94
CA ASP A 159 -4.90 -13.32 26.19
C ASP A 159 -5.52 -14.69 25.94
N ASN A 160 -5.31 -15.65 26.85
CA ASN A 160 -5.80 -17.02 26.67
C ASN A 160 -7.33 -17.14 26.74
N SER A 161 -8.03 -16.13 27.27
CA SER A 161 -9.49 -16.15 27.45
C SER A 161 -10.24 -15.37 26.38
N THR A 162 -9.69 -14.26 25.90
CA THR A 162 -10.35 -13.39 24.89
C THR A 162 -9.59 -13.29 23.57
N TYR A 163 -8.45 -13.98 23.43
CA TYR A 163 -7.48 -13.84 22.33
C TYR A 163 -6.85 -12.43 22.19
N VAL A 164 -7.40 -11.42 22.86
CA VAL A 164 -7.00 -10.00 22.81
C VAL A 164 -7.25 -9.35 24.18
N ALA A 165 -6.21 -8.77 24.79
CA ALA A 165 -6.31 -7.91 25.97
C ALA A 165 -5.61 -6.57 25.73
N VAL A 166 -6.10 -5.52 26.42
CA VAL A 166 -5.49 -4.19 26.39
C VAL A 166 -4.26 -4.20 27.31
N TYR A 167 -3.12 -3.75 26.79
CA TYR A 167 -1.88 -3.66 27.55
C TYR A 167 -1.70 -2.28 28.20
N SER A 168 -0.93 -2.24 29.30
CA SER A 168 -0.63 -1.00 30.01
C SER A 168 0.31 -0.11 29.20
N PHE A 169 -0.13 1.11 28.90
CA PHE A 169 0.68 2.10 28.16
C PHE A 169 1.98 2.48 28.89
N LYS A 170 2.03 2.40 30.23
CA LYS A 170 3.25 2.69 31.00
C LYS A 170 4.33 1.64 30.78
N ASP A 171 3.91 0.39 30.64
CA ASP A 171 4.82 -0.75 30.50
C ASP A 171 5.23 -0.97 29.04
N ALA A 172 4.49 -0.42 28.07
CA ALA A 172 4.81 -0.47 26.64
C ALA A 172 5.95 0.47 26.20
N ILE A 173 6.28 1.49 27.03
CA ILE A 173 7.28 2.52 26.71
C ILE A 173 8.61 2.27 27.45
N ALA A 174 8.63 1.34 28.42
CA ALA A 174 9.81 0.94 29.18
C ALA A 174 10.64 -0.10 28.42
#